data_AF-A0A1Z8S7F1-F1
#
_entry.id   AF-A0A1Z8S7F1-F1
#
_cell.length_a   1.000
_cell.length_b   1.000
_cell.length_c   1.000
_cell.angle_alpha   90.00
_cell.angle_beta   90.00
_cell.angle_gamma   90.00
#
_symmetry.space_group_name_H-M   'P 1'
#
loop_
_entity.id
_entity.type
_entity.pdbx_description
1 polymer ?
#
loop_
_entity_poly.entity_id
_entity_poly.type
_entity_poly.pdbx_seq_one_letter_code
_entity_poly.pdbx_strand_id
1 'polypeptide(L)'
;MGNRLIDIVMDRNEDFLYEDERAMKLTPYVMSERCLQVEIHGIFKDKEENDYDTLTFILEGGFKGFHNMEPSELIEEYKGIENTFYQLHEDGELPLSLYDEDPLTSLEQDENGEVAKASSKIIPDARDHHLINKDFKRMVGKKK
;
A
#
# COMPACT_ATOMS: atom_id res chain seq x y z
N MET A 1 30.98 8.70 16.23
CA MET A 1 29.50 8.61 16.20
C MET A 1 29.18 7.16 15.84
N GLY A 2 28.50 6.42 16.72
CA GLY A 2 28.07 5.05 16.41
C GLY A 2 26.69 5.11 15.77
N ASN A 3 26.47 4.33 14.71
CA ASN A 3 25.15 4.18 14.10
C ASN A 3 24.27 3.34 15.04
N ARG A 4 23.00 3.72 15.23
CA ARG A 4 22.08 2.92 16.03
C ARG A 4 21.67 1.69 15.20
N LEU A 5 21.45 0.56 15.85
CA LEU A 5 21.03 -0.67 15.17
C LEU A 5 19.76 -0.48 14.33
N ILE A 6 18.85 0.39 14.77
CA ILE A 6 17.63 0.73 14.02
C ILE A 6 17.91 1.43 12.68
N ASP A 7 19.06 2.11 12.55
CA ASP A 7 19.42 2.80 11.30
C ASP A 7 20.09 1.82 10.29
N ILE A 8 20.19 0.52 10.65
CA ILE A 8 20.79 -0.56 9.82
C ILE A 8 19.71 -1.58 9.39
N VAL A 9 18.60 -1.68 10.12
CA VAL A 9 17.52 -2.62 9.81
C VAL A 9 16.55 -1.94 8.84
N MET A 10 16.33 -2.56 7.69
CA MET A 10 15.35 -2.12 6.70
C MET A 10 13.94 -2.18 7.28
N ASP A 11 13.20 -1.08 7.22
CA ASP A 11 11.77 -1.08 7.49
C ASP A 11 11.01 -1.64 6.28
N ARG A 12 10.26 -2.72 6.48
CA ARG A 12 9.56 -3.40 5.38
C ARG A 12 8.40 -2.59 4.79
N ASN A 13 7.89 -1.60 5.50
CA ASN A 13 6.76 -0.76 5.07
C ASN A 13 7.22 0.58 4.52
N GLU A 14 8.34 1.13 5.02
CA GLU A 14 8.79 2.48 4.66
C GLU A 14 9.96 2.48 3.67
N ASP A 15 10.90 1.54 3.79
CA ASP A 15 12.10 1.55 2.96
C ASP A 15 11.84 0.91 1.60
N PHE A 16 12.19 1.63 0.54
CA PHE A 16 12.14 1.10 -0.82
C PHE A 16 13.19 0.01 -1.02
N LEU A 17 12.75 -1.13 -1.56
CA LEU A 17 13.61 -2.26 -1.83
C LEU A 17 13.88 -2.43 -3.34
N TYR A 18 12.87 -2.19 -4.18
CA TYR A 18 12.94 -2.50 -5.61
C TYR A 18 12.24 -1.43 -6.44
N GLU A 19 12.78 -1.17 -7.63
CA GLU A 19 12.10 -0.41 -8.69
C GLU A 19 11.81 -1.38 -9.82
N ASP A 20 10.53 -1.51 -10.19
CA ASP A 20 10.07 -2.49 -11.15
C ASP A 20 10.20 -2.02 -12.61
N GLU A 21 9.90 -2.88 -13.59
CA GLU A 21 10.04 -2.57 -15.02
C GLU A 21 9.10 -1.43 -15.47
N ARG A 22 8.08 -1.13 -14.67
CA ARG A 22 7.15 0.01 -14.87
C ARG A 22 7.54 1.23 -14.06
N ALA A 23 8.77 1.27 -13.53
CA ALA A 23 9.33 2.35 -12.72
C ALA A 23 8.59 2.62 -11.40
N MET A 24 7.87 1.63 -10.86
CA MET A 24 7.24 1.74 -9.55
C MET A 24 8.26 1.43 -8.46
N LYS A 25 8.35 2.32 -7.47
CA LYS A 25 9.19 2.08 -6.28
C LYS A 25 8.38 1.32 -5.25
N LEU A 26 8.84 0.12 -4.93
CA LEU A 26 8.13 -0.83 -4.10
C LEU A 26 8.88 -1.06 -2.79
N THR A 27 8.12 -1.09 -1.72
CA THR A 27 8.58 -1.53 -0.40
C THR A 27 8.49 -3.07 -0.33
N PRO A 28 9.24 -3.73 0.56
CA PRO A 28 9.10 -5.17 0.77
C PRO A 28 7.66 -5.60 1.04
N TYR A 29 6.89 -4.78 1.75
CA TYR A 29 5.48 -5.07 2.03
C TYR A 29 4.65 -5.10 0.75
N VAL A 30 4.74 -4.05 -0.08
CA VAL A 30 4.01 -3.99 -1.37
C VAL A 30 4.38 -5.16 -2.27
N MET A 31 5.68 -5.47 -2.41
CA MET A 31 6.12 -6.63 -3.20
C MET A 31 5.51 -7.94 -2.68
N SER A 32 5.48 -8.12 -1.36
CA SER A 32 4.93 -9.32 -0.72
C SER A 32 3.43 -9.47 -0.97
N GLU A 33 2.67 -8.38 -0.89
CA GLU A 33 1.23 -8.35 -1.19
C GLU A 33 0.97 -8.70 -2.67
N ARG A 34 1.75 -8.14 -3.60
CA ARG A 34 1.64 -8.45 -5.03
C ARG A 34 1.94 -9.92 -5.33
N CYS A 35 2.99 -10.49 -4.75
CA CYS A 35 3.29 -11.92 -4.87
C CYS A 35 2.15 -12.78 -4.30
N LEU A 36 1.61 -12.41 -3.14
CA LEU A 36 0.49 -13.12 -2.52
C LEU A 36 -0.74 -13.13 -3.42
N GLN A 37 -1.06 -12.01 -4.09
CA GLN A 37 -2.20 -11.95 -5.01
C GLN A 37 -2.07 -12.92 -6.18
N VAL A 38 -0.88 -13.00 -6.80
CA VAL A 38 -0.63 -13.94 -7.91
C VAL A 38 -0.73 -15.39 -7.43
N GLU A 39 -0.17 -15.71 -6.27
CA GLU A 39 -0.23 -17.06 -5.69
C GLU A 39 -1.67 -17.49 -5.38
N ILE A 40 -2.47 -16.61 -4.76
CA ILE A 40 -3.89 -16.88 -4.48
C ILE A 40 -4.67 -17.08 -5.79
N HIS A 41 -4.40 -16.25 -6.80
CA HIS A 41 -5.04 -16.39 -8.11
C HIS A 41 -4.73 -17.77 -8.73
N GLY A 42 -3.47 -18.22 -8.67
CA GLY A 42 -3.07 -19.56 -9.11
C GLY A 42 -3.82 -20.67 -8.37
N ILE A 43 -3.86 -20.61 -7.04
CA ILE A 43 -4.60 -21.59 -6.21
C ILE A 43 -6.09 -21.63 -6.56
N PHE A 44 -6.70 -20.49 -6.87
CA PHE A 44 -8.10 -20.45 -7.29
C PHE A 44 -8.32 -21.06 -8.67
N LYS A 45 -7.41 -20.85 -9.63
CA LYS A 45 -7.43 -21.51 -10.93
C LYS A 45 -7.27 -23.03 -10.80
N ASP A 46 -6.27 -23.50 -10.05
CA ASP A 46 -6.06 -24.93 -9.80
C ASP A 46 -7.33 -25.59 -9.21
N LYS A 47 -7.97 -24.90 -8.25
CA LYS A 47 -9.23 -25.35 -7.66
C LYS A 47 -10.37 -25.50 -8.68
N GLU A 48 -10.47 -24.62 -9.68
CA GLU A 48 -11.47 -24.75 -10.74
C GLU A 48 -11.27 -26.02 -11.57
N GLU A 49 -10.03 -26.48 -11.69
CA GLU A 49 -9.64 -27.71 -12.37
C GLU A 49 -9.71 -28.96 -11.45
N ASN A 50 -10.08 -28.79 -10.17
CA ASN A 50 -9.99 -29.79 -9.10
C ASN A 50 -8.55 -30.30 -8.85
N ASP A 51 -7.55 -29.46 -9.16
CA ASP A 51 -6.17 -29.64 -8.75
C ASP A 51 -5.95 -28.95 -7.39
N TYR A 52 -5.32 -29.66 -6.47
CA TYR A 52 -5.02 -29.18 -5.12
C TYR A 52 -3.54 -29.36 -4.76
N ASP A 53 -2.69 -29.70 -5.73
CA ASP A 53 -1.29 -30.04 -5.50
C ASP A 53 -0.52 -28.83 -4.95
N THR A 54 -0.70 -27.63 -5.54
CA THR A 54 -0.07 -26.39 -5.07
C THR A 54 -0.44 -26.07 -3.62
N LEU A 55 -1.73 -26.09 -3.30
CA LEU A 55 -2.20 -25.82 -1.93
C LEU A 55 -1.70 -26.89 -0.95
N THR A 56 -1.72 -28.16 -1.36
CA THR A 56 -1.22 -29.27 -0.52
C THR A 56 0.27 -29.10 -0.24
N PHE A 57 1.07 -28.75 -1.24
CA PHE A 57 2.50 -28.48 -1.10
C PHE A 57 2.75 -27.35 -0.09
N ILE A 58 2.01 -26.23 -0.19
CA ILE A 58 2.13 -25.10 0.74
C ILE A 58 1.83 -25.52 2.19
N LEU A 59 0.77 -26.31 2.39
CA LEU A 59 0.31 -26.73 3.72
C LEU A 59 1.16 -27.85 4.34
N GLU A 60 1.68 -28.76 3.53
CA GLU A 60 2.47 -29.91 4.00
C GLU A 60 3.95 -29.57 4.17
N GLY A 61 4.55 -28.94 3.15
CA GLY A 61 5.98 -28.62 3.12
C GLY A 61 6.34 -27.36 3.92
N GLY A 62 5.34 -26.52 4.20
CA GLY A 62 5.51 -25.23 4.85
C GLY A 62 6.03 -24.18 3.88
N PHE A 63 5.23 -23.16 3.64
CA PHE A 63 5.65 -21.99 2.89
C PHE A 63 6.19 -20.91 3.84
N LYS A 64 7.36 -20.34 3.53
CA LYS A 64 8.00 -19.28 4.34
C LYS A 64 7.09 -18.05 4.49
N GLY A 65 6.26 -17.78 3.48
CA GLY A 65 5.44 -16.58 3.38
C GLY A 65 6.26 -15.40 2.84
N PHE A 66 5.72 -14.69 1.85
CA PHE A 66 6.42 -13.59 1.17
C PHE A 66 6.88 -12.49 2.14
N HIS A 67 6.05 -12.17 3.15
CA HIS A 67 6.38 -11.19 4.20
C HIS A 67 7.55 -11.58 5.09
N ASN A 68 7.94 -12.86 5.12
CA ASN A 68 9.06 -13.35 5.91
C ASN A 68 10.32 -13.62 5.06
N MET A 69 10.25 -13.45 3.74
CA MET A 69 11.39 -13.65 2.85
C MET A 69 12.47 -12.61 3.05
N GLU A 70 13.73 -13.03 2.82
CA GLU A 70 14.85 -12.10 2.78
C GLU A 70 14.74 -11.19 1.55
N PRO A 71 15.31 -9.96 1.58
CA PRO A 71 15.13 -9.00 0.50
C PRO A 71 15.54 -9.53 -0.88
N SER A 72 16.63 -10.30 -0.97
CA SER A 72 17.07 -10.90 -2.23
C SER A 72 16.12 -11.98 -2.75
N GLU A 73 15.60 -12.83 -1.85
CA GLU A 73 14.63 -13.87 -2.20
C GLU A 73 13.34 -13.22 -2.71
N LEU A 74 12.84 -12.20 -2.02
CA LEU A 74 11.62 -11.50 -2.42
C LEU A 74 11.77 -10.80 -3.77
N ILE A 75 12.95 -10.23 -4.08
CA ILE A 75 13.23 -9.65 -5.40
C ILE A 75 13.18 -10.73 -6.49
N GLU A 76 13.74 -11.91 -6.24
CA GLU A 76 13.72 -13.02 -7.20
C GLU A 76 12.30 -13.52 -7.45
N GLU A 77 11.51 -13.73 -6.39
CA GLU A 77 10.10 -14.12 -6.50
C GLU A 77 9.28 -13.07 -7.25
N TYR A 78 9.43 -11.79 -6.88
CA TYR A 78 8.68 -10.71 -7.50
C TYR A 78 8.97 -10.61 -9.01
N LYS A 79 10.24 -10.70 -9.41
CA LYS A 79 10.62 -10.72 -10.83
C LYS A 79 9.99 -11.87 -11.61
N GLY A 80 9.78 -13.01 -10.95
CA GLY A 80 9.10 -14.17 -11.55
C GLY A 80 7.62 -13.92 -11.84
N ILE A 81 6.97 -13.07 -11.06
CA ILE A 81 5.52 -12.83 -11.13
C ILE A 81 5.12 -11.45 -11.64
N GLU A 82 6.07 -10.52 -11.82
CA GLU A 82 5.80 -9.10 -12.09
C GLU A 82 4.85 -8.90 -13.28
N ASN A 83 5.15 -9.51 -14.42
CA ASN A 83 4.30 -9.43 -15.60
C ASN A 83 2.92 -10.05 -15.38
N THR A 84 2.85 -11.17 -14.66
CA THR A 84 1.57 -11.83 -14.34
C THR A 84 0.73 -10.95 -13.43
N PHE A 85 1.32 -10.33 -12.41
CA PHE A 85 0.61 -9.41 -11.52
C PHE A 85 -0.02 -8.26 -12.31
N TYR A 86 0.74 -7.61 -13.18
CA TYR A 86 0.21 -6.50 -13.99
C TYR A 86 -0.88 -6.96 -14.98
N GLN A 87 -0.73 -8.14 -15.59
CA GLN A 87 -1.79 -8.69 -16.44
C GLN A 87 -3.10 -8.91 -15.64
N LEU A 88 -3.01 -9.54 -14.47
CA LEU A 88 -4.18 -9.77 -13.60
C LEU A 88 -4.80 -8.46 -13.11
N HIS A 89 -3.97 -7.45 -12.83
CA HIS A 89 -4.44 -6.11 -12.44
C HIS A 89 -5.20 -5.43 -13.58
N GLU A 90 -4.62 -5.40 -14.79
CA GLU A 90 -5.23 -4.81 -15.99
C GLU A 90 -6.53 -5.53 -16.39
N ASP A 91 -6.59 -6.85 -16.22
CA ASP A 91 -7.77 -7.67 -16.52
C ASP A 91 -8.85 -7.63 -15.41
N GLY A 92 -8.55 -7.04 -14.25
CA GLY A 92 -9.45 -7.04 -13.10
C GLY A 92 -9.65 -8.43 -12.47
N GLU A 93 -8.67 -9.32 -12.65
CA GLU A 93 -8.68 -10.70 -12.17
C GLU A 93 -7.93 -10.90 -10.84
N LEU A 94 -7.44 -9.81 -10.23
CA LEU A 94 -6.87 -9.85 -8.90
C LEU A 94 -7.90 -10.35 -7.87
N PRO A 95 -7.56 -11.35 -7.05
CA PRO A 95 -8.51 -11.96 -6.11
C PRO A 95 -8.83 -11.05 -4.91
N LEU A 96 -7.97 -10.08 -4.64
CA LEU A 96 -8.07 -9.14 -3.51
C LEU A 96 -7.90 -7.70 -4.02
N SER A 97 -8.32 -6.72 -3.22
CA SER A 97 -7.99 -5.32 -3.48
C SER A 97 -6.49 -5.07 -3.31
N LEU A 98 -5.97 -4.09 -4.05
CA LEU A 98 -4.62 -3.59 -3.81
C LEU A 98 -4.46 -3.11 -2.36
N TYR A 99 -3.23 -3.20 -1.85
CA TYR A 99 -2.86 -2.60 -0.58
C TYR A 99 -2.91 -1.07 -0.69
N ASP A 100 -3.39 -0.39 0.36
CA ASP A 100 -3.65 1.06 0.32
C ASP A 100 -2.42 1.92 -0.05
N GLU A 101 -1.21 1.47 0.32
CA GLU A 101 0.04 2.18 0.02
C GLU A 101 0.75 1.63 -1.25
N ASP A 102 0.10 0.74 -1.99
CA ASP A 102 0.58 0.35 -3.32
C ASP A 102 0.54 1.60 -4.24
N PRO A 103 1.63 1.92 -4.95
CA PRO A 103 1.65 3.03 -5.91
C PRO A 103 0.50 3.00 -6.93
N LEU A 104 0.02 1.81 -7.31
CA LEU A 104 -1.11 1.65 -8.22
C LEU A 104 -2.43 2.16 -7.63
N THR A 105 -2.65 2.05 -6.32
CA THR A 105 -3.85 2.57 -5.67
C THR A 105 -3.95 4.09 -5.80
N SER A 106 -2.80 4.78 -5.71
CA SER A 106 -2.75 6.24 -5.92
C SER A 106 -3.04 6.61 -7.37
N LEU A 107 -2.54 5.81 -8.33
CA LEU A 107 -2.81 6.02 -9.75
C LEU A 107 -4.28 5.76 -10.09
N GLU A 108 -4.89 4.69 -9.57
CA GLU A 108 -6.32 4.44 -9.76
C GLU A 108 -7.18 5.60 -9.20
N GLN A 109 -6.80 6.19 -8.09
CA GLN A 109 -7.48 7.38 -7.54
C GLN A 109 -7.28 8.62 -8.42
N ASP A 110 -6.16 8.73 -9.13
CA ASP A 110 -5.91 9.85 -10.03
C ASP A 110 -6.64 9.71 -11.38
N GLU A 111 -6.65 8.52 -11.96
CA GLU A 111 -7.33 8.18 -13.20
C GLU A 111 -8.85 8.23 -13.04
N ASN A 112 -9.37 7.85 -11.87
CA ASN A 112 -10.79 7.96 -11.52
C ASN A 112 -11.19 9.35 -10.99
N GLY A 113 -10.27 10.33 -11.03
CA GLY A 113 -10.56 11.74 -10.83
C GLY A 113 -10.66 12.24 -9.38
N GLU A 114 -10.10 11.52 -8.40
CA GLU A 114 -10.13 11.94 -6.99
C GLU A 114 -8.97 12.86 -6.59
N VAL A 115 -7.82 12.83 -7.28
CA VAL A 115 -6.66 13.69 -6.93
C VAL A 115 -6.89 15.20 -7.13
N ALA A 116 -7.86 15.60 -7.94
CA ALA A 116 -8.29 17.01 -8.04
C ALA A 116 -9.00 17.50 -6.75
N LYS A 117 -9.53 16.60 -5.92
CA LYS A 117 -10.15 16.95 -4.63
C LYS A 117 -9.13 17.11 -3.49
N ALA A 118 -7.95 16.51 -3.61
CA ALA A 118 -6.89 16.65 -2.61
C ALA A 118 -6.05 17.93 -2.83
N SER A 119 -5.77 18.29 -4.08
CA SER A 119 -5.04 19.51 -4.43
C SER A 119 -5.87 20.80 -4.30
N SER A 120 -7.20 20.71 -4.22
CA SER A 120 -8.09 21.84 -3.86
C SER A 120 -8.28 22.06 -2.35
N LYS A 121 -7.75 21.17 -1.49
CA LYS A 121 -7.73 21.36 -0.03
C LYS A 121 -6.58 22.25 0.47
N ILE A 122 -5.70 22.73 -0.40
CA ILE A 122 -4.78 23.85 -0.09
C ILE A 122 -5.48 25.17 -0.43
N ILE A 123 -6.66 25.37 0.15
CA ILE A 123 -7.20 26.71 0.44
C ILE A 123 -7.42 26.71 1.95
N PRO A 124 -6.78 27.59 2.73
CA PRO A 124 -6.92 27.59 4.17
C PRO A 124 -8.33 28.07 4.53
N ASP A 125 -9.24 27.12 4.82
CA ASP A 125 -10.60 27.42 5.26
C ASP A 125 -10.69 27.44 6.80
N ALA A 126 -10.65 28.67 7.33
CA ALA A 126 -11.38 29.20 8.48
C ALA A 126 -11.54 28.38 9.79
N ARG A 127 -10.54 27.60 10.21
CA ARG A 127 -10.52 26.95 11.55
C ARG A 127 -9.69 27.64 12.62
N ASP A 128 -9.51 28.96 12.51
CA ASP A 128 -9.10 29.85 13.63
C ASP A 128 -10.27 30.10 14.60
N HIS A 129 -10.94 29.03 15.04
CA HIS A 129 -12.05 29.08 15.97
C HIS A 129 -11.60 29.12 17.45
N HIS A 130 -10.37 29.57 17.73
CA HIS A 130 -9.84 29.72 19.10
C HIS A 130 -9.98 31.12 19.70
N LEU A 131 -10.90 31.95 19.19
CA LEU A 131 -11.20 33.28 19.74
C LEU A 131 -12.68 33.49 20.08
N ILE A 132 -13.32 32.50 20.71
CA ILE A 132 -14.60 32.71 21.39
C ILE A 132 -14.37 32.71 22.91
N ASN A 133 -14.76 33.83 23.52
CA ASN A 133 -14.84 34.14 24.96
C ASN A 133 -13.57 34.60 25.69
N LYS A 134 -13.14 35.82 25.36
CA LYS A 134 -12.73 36.80 26.40
C LYS A 134 -13.95 37.61 26.84
N ASP A 135 -14.84 37.01 27.62
CA ASP A 135 -15.78 37.77 28.45
C ASP A 135 -15.00 38.47 29.56
N PHE A 136 -14.53 39.70 29.29
CA PHE A 136 -14.03 40.58 30.36
C PHE A 136 -14.15 42.06 30.00
N LYS A 137 -15.40 42.54 29.90
CA LYS A 137 -15.86 43.91 30.23
C LYS A 137 -17.22 44.07 29.57
N ARG A 138 -18.35 43.81 30.24
CA ARG A 138 -18.75 44.56 31.44
C ARG A 138 -18.29 46.01 31.29
N MET A 139 -19.02 46.82 30.53
CA MET A 139 -19.33 48.21 30.85
C MET A 139 -19.99 48.92 29.66
N VAL A 140 -21.26 49.30 29.86
CA VAL A 140 -21.85 50.57 29.39
C VAL A 140 -22.11 50.62 27.87
N GLY A 141 -23.33 50.49 27.34
CA GLY A 141 -24.60 51.02 27.83
C GLY A 141 -24.73 52.52 27.52
N LYS A 142 -25.28 52.88 26.35
CA LYS A 142 -26.11 54.09 26.03
C LYS A 142 -26.14 54.27 24.51
N LYS A 143 -27.32 54.21 23.85
CA LYS A 143 -28.16 55.39 23.49
C LYS A 143 -27.31 56.50 22.86
N LYS A 144 -27.57 56.96 21.64
CA LYS A 144 -28.85 57.27 20.96
C LYS A 144 -28.75 56.96 19.48
#